data_AF-A0A564YUP3-F1
#
_entry.id   AF-A0A564YUP3-F1
#
_cell.length_a   1.000
_cell.length_b   1.000
_cell.length_c   1.000
_cell.angle_alpha   90.00
_cell.angle_beta   90.00
_cell.angle_gamma   90.00
#
_symmetry.space_group_name_H-M   'P 1'
#
loop_
_entity.id
_entity.type
_entity.pdbx_description
1 polymer ?
#
loop_
_entity_poly.entity_id
_entity_poly.type
_entity_poly.pdbx_seq_one_letter_code
_entity_poly.pdbx_strand_id
1 'polypeptide(L)'
;MLWEKTRQAIIYAYRNHADDYDYFMKADDDTYVIVENLRYILSTRIPDEPFFMGRRFIKNSKTTYPSGGAGYVISQAALKIIAKGILEGIEACRNLDIPEDYAFGLCADALGVPIIDSLDEHGFE
;
A
#
# COMPACT_ATOMS: atom_id res chain seq x y z
N MET A 1 11.33 -1.40 -12.74
CA MET A 1 11.99 -0.16 -12.22
C MET A 1 11.19 0.51 -11.11
N LEU A 2 9.89 0.79 -11.30
CA LEU A 2 9.06 1.45 -10.27
C LEU A 2 8.93 0.62 -9.00
N TRP A 3 8.72 -0.70 -9.13
CA TRP A 3 8.63 -1.58 -7.98
C TRP A 3 9.87 -1.53 -7.09
N GLU A 4 11.08 -1.56 -7.66
CA GLU A 4 12.31 -1.44 -6.87
C GLU A 4 12.39 -0.10 -6.11
N LYS A 5 11.95 1.01 -6.74
CA LYS A 5 11.87 2.30 -6.04
C LYS A 5 10.93 2.23 -4.84
N THR A 6 9.74 1.65 -5.02
CA THR A 6 8.76 1.44 -3.94
C THR A 6 9.31 0.54 -2.84
N ARG A 7 9.98 -0.58 -3.17
CA ARG A 7 10.63 -1.45 -2.18
C ARG A 7 11.64 -0.68 -1.33
N GLN A 8 12.51 0.10 -1.96
CA GLN A 8 13.50 0.91 -1.24
C GLN A 8 12.83 2.00 -0.39
N ALA A 9 11.76 2.63 -0.88
CA ALA A 9 10.99 3.60 -0.10
C ALA A 9 10.32 2.97 1.13
N ILE A 10 9.73 1.78 1.00
CA ILE A 10 9.15 1.01 2.12
C ILE A 10 10.23 0.65 3.13
N ILE A 11 11.39 0.14 2.69
CA ILE A 11 12.51 -0.19 3.59
C ILE A 11 12.97 1.07 4.32
N TYR A 12 13.07 2.21 3.61
CA TYR A 12 13.48 3.47 4.21
C TYR A 12 12.48 3.95 5.27
N ALA A 13 11.19 3.98 4.93
CA ALA A 13 10.14 4.35 5.87
C ALA A 13 10.13 3.41 7.09
N TYR A 14 10.28 2.11 6.86
CA TYR A 14 10.36 1.12 7.93
C TYR A 14 11.54 1.36 8.88
N ARG A 15 12.73 1.62 8.36
CA ARG A 15 13.94 1.76 9.18
C ARG A 15 14.00 3.08 9.96
N ASN A 16 13.41 4.14 9.43
CA ASN A 16 13.60 5.48 9.96
C ASN A 16 12.34 6.05 10.63
N HIS A 17 11.16 5.58 10.25
CA HIS A 17 9.90 6.25 10.57
C HIS A 17 8.75 5.31 10.93
N ALA A 18 8.98 3.99 11.02
CA ALA A 18 7.90 3.02 11.26
C ALA A 18 7.09 3.28 12.53
N ASP A 19 7.70 3.93 13.54
CA ASP A 19 7.05 4.23 14.81
C ASP A 19 6.73 5.73 14.98
N ASP A 20 7.04 6.55 13.96
CA ASP A 20 6.80 8.00 13.96
C ASP A 20 5.40 8.38 13.43
N TYR A 21 4.80 7.50 12.61
CA TYR A 21 3.54 7.78 11.92
C TYR A 21 2.58 6.58 11.96
N ASP A 22 1.29 6.89 11.97
CA ASP A 22 0.20 5.91 11.95
C ASP A 22 -0.06 5.34 10.53
N TYR A 23 0.14 6.18 9.51
CA TYR A 23 -0.18 5.88 8.12
C TYR A 23 0.89 6.45 7.18
N PHE A 24 1.13 5.75 6.08
CA PHE A 24 2.09 6.11 5.04
C PHE A 24 1.38 6.13 3.69
N MET A 25 1.57 7.15 2.87
CA MET A 25 0.93 7.23 1.55
C MET A 25 1.98 7.21 0.45
N LYS A 26 1.77 6.33 -0.55
CA LYS A 26 2.43 6.43 -1.85
C LYS A 26 1.52 7.22 -2.78
N ALA A 27 2.10 8.17 -3.49
CA ALA A 27 1.44 8.98 -4.51
C ALA A 27 2.40 9.23 -5.68
N ASP A 28 1.86 9.55 -6.85
CA ASP A 28 2.64 10.01 -8.00
C ASP A 28 2.78 11.54 -7.96
N ASP A 29 3.70 12.10 -8.75
CA ASP A 29 3.99 13.55 -8.77
C ASP A 29 2.89 14.40 -9.43
N ASP A 30 1.90 13.74 -10.03
CA ASP A 30 0.69 14.31 -10.60
C ASP A 30 -0.58 13.97 -9.79
N THR A 31 -0.43 13.41 -8.58
CA THR A 31 -1.56 13.10 -7.68
C THR A 31 -1.97 14.31 -6.83
N TYR A 32 -3.26 14.63 -6.79
CA TYR A 32 -3.83 15.63 -5.88
C TYR A 32 -4.59 14.96 -4.72
N VAL A 33 -4.27 15.34 -3.48
CA VAL A 33 -4.85 14.72 -2.28
C VAL A 33 -5.65 15.74 -1.49
N ILE A 34 -6.93 15.46 -1.25
CA ILE A 34 -7.76 16.21 -0.29
C ILE A 34 -7.51 15.61 1.10
N VAL A 35 -6.61 16.24 1.86
CA VAL A 35 -6.13 15.72 3.14
C VAL A 35 -7.25 15.60 4.17
N GLU A 36 -8.25 16.48 4.13
CA GLU A 36 -9.43 16.43 5.00
C GLU A 36 -10.23 15.14 4.80
N ASN A 37 -10.47 14.74 3.55
CA ASN A 37 -11.17 13.52 3.20
C ASN A 37 -10.34 12.29 3.59
N LEU A 38 -9.04 12.32 3.32
CA LEU A 38 -8.11 11.27 3.73
C LEU A 38 -8.15 11.06 5.26
N ARG A 39 -8.05 12.14 6.03
CA ARG A 39 -8.14 12.09 7.51
C ARG A 39 -9.48 11.57 7.99
N TYR A 40 -10.57 11.98 7.34
CA TYR A 40 -11.91 11.50 7.68
C TYR A 40 -12.02 9.98 7.52
N ILE A 41 -11.60 9.44 6.38
CA ILE A 41 -11.63 7.99 6.11
C ILE A 41 -10.74 7.22 7.11
N LEU A 42 -9.53 7.72 7.36
CA LEU A 42 -8.57 7.10 8.28
C LEU A 42 -8.99 7.18 9.75
N SER A 43 -9.84 8.14 10.14
CA SER A 43 -10.28 8.31 11.53
C SER A 43 -11.03 7.10 12.11
N THR A 44 -11.52 6.22 11.25
CA THR A 44 -12.24 4.99 11.61
C THR A 44 -11.38 3.73 11.54
N ARG A 45 -10.08 3.87 11.25
CA ARG A 45 -9.15 2.76 11.06
C ARG A 45 -8.19 2.65 12.25
N ILE A 46 -7.67 1.45 12.47
CA ILE A 46 -6.69 1.19 13.53
C ILE A 46 -5.31 1.04 12.87
N PRO A 47 -4.32 1.89 13.19
CA PRO A 47 -2.98 1.86 12.58
C PRO A 47 -2.24 0.52 12.79
N ASP A 48 -2.50 -0.12 13.93
CA ASP A 48 -1.90 -1.41 14.33
C ASP A 48 -2.54 -2.62 13.63
N GLU A 49 -3.67 -2.43 12.94
CA GLU A 49 -4.23 -3.46 12.07
C GLU A 49 -3.58 -3.37 10.68
N PRO A 50 -3.06 -4.49 10.14
CA PRO A 50 -2.41 -4.44 8.84
C PRO A 50 -3.45 -4.26 7.74
N PHE A 51 -3.33 -3.16 7.00
CA PHE A 51 -4.04 -2.96 5.75
C PHE A 51 -3.27 -2.01 4.84
N PHE A 52 -3.58 -2.07 3.56
CA PHE A 52 -3.37 -0.94 2.67
C PHE A 52 -4.68 -0.59 1.96
N MET A 53 -4.88 0.68 1.66
CA MET A 53 -6.15 1.23 1.19
C MET A 53 -5.93 2.09 -0.05
N GLY A 54 -6.80 1.94 -1.04
CA GLY A 54 -6.79 2.71 -2.28
C GLY A 54 -7.76 2.09 -3.27
N ARG A 55 -7.84 2.64 -4.48
CA ARG A 55 -8.73 2.13 -5.51
C ARG A 55 -8.41 0.69 -5.87
N ARG A 56 -9.29 -0.24 -5.51
CA ARG A 56 -9.03 -1.68 -5.74
C ARG A 56 -9.30 -2.09 -7.17
N PHE A 57 -8.27 -2.61 -7.83
CA PHE A 57 -8.37 -3.23 -9.15
C PHE A 57 -8.35 -4.75 -9.00
N ILE A 58 -9.19 -5.43 -9.81
CA ILE A 58 -9.29 -6.88 -9.86
C ILE A 58 -8.72 -7.33 -11.19
N LYS A 59 -7.56 -8.00 -11.18
CA LYS A 59 -6.99 -8.57 -12.41
C LYS A 59 -7.72 -9.86 -12.79
N ASN A 60 -7.90 -10.73 -11.80
CA ASN A 60 -8.54 -12.04 -11.89
C ASN A 60 -9.25 -12.34 -10.55
N SER A 61 -9.99 -13.43 -10.43
CA SER A 61 -10.73 -13.81 -9.21
C SER A 61 -9.91 -13.99 -7.93
N LYS A 62 -8.56 -13.99 -8.02
CA LYS A 62 -7.65 -14.22 -6.90
C LYS A 62 -6.69 -13.07 -6.60
N THR A 63 -6.51 -12.11 -7.51
CA THR A 63 -5.47 -11.10 -7.35
C THR A 63 -6.06 -9.71 -7.46
N THR A 64 -5.95 -9.00 -6.36
CA THR A 64 -6.35 -7.61 -6.21
C THR A 64 -5.14 -6.75 -5.91
N TYR A 65 -5.11 -5.54 -6.45
CA TYR A 65 -4.03 -4.60 -6.27
C TYR A 65 -4.61 -3.17 -6.23
N PRO A 66 -3.95 -2.21 -5.58
CA PRO A 66 -4.41 -0.83 -5.61
C PRO A 66 -4.08 -0.23 -6.98
N SER A 67 -4.79 0.80 -7.43
CA SER A 67 -4.31 1.59 -8.57
C SER A 67 -3.08 2.40 -8.15
N GLY A 68 -1.95 2.23 -8.85
CA GLY A 68 -0.74 3.00 -8.54
C GLY A 68 -0.93 4.52 -8.68
N GLY A 69 -1.66 4.94 -9.72
CA GLY A 69 -1.89 6.37 -10.05
C GLY A 69 -2.92 7.08 -9.18
N ALA A 70 -3.84 6.33 -8.54
CA ALA A 70 -4.72 6.91 -7.51
C ALA A 70 -3.97 7.17 -6.19
N GLY A 71 -2.81 6.53 -6.02
CA GLY A 71 -2.13 6.46 -4.74
C GLY A 71 -2.78 5.44 -3.80
N TYR A 72 -2.05 5.08 -2.74
CA TYR A 72 -2.55 4.18 -1.72
C TYR A 72 -1.90 4.46 -0.36
N VAL A 73 -2.67 4.21 0.69
CA VAL A 73 -2.27 4.35 2.09
C VAL A 73 -1.91 2.99 2.65
N ILE A 74 -0.87 2.94 3.48
CA ILE A 74 -0.38 1.75 4.16
C ILE A 74 -0.47 2.03 5.66
N SER A 75 -1.11 1.14 6.42
CA SER A 75 -1.10 1.25 7.89
C SER A 75 0.29 0.98 8.46
N GLN A 76 0.55 1.48 9.66
CA GLN A 76 1.81 1.24 10.35
C GLN A 76 2.16 -0.26 10.44
N ALA A 77 1.19 -1.10 10.83
CA ALA A 77 1.38 -2.54 10.90
C ALA A 77 1.67 -3.17 9.53
N ALA A 78 0.96 -2.75 8.47
CA ALA A 78 1.22 -3.23 7.12
C ALA A 78 2.61 -2.84 6.62
N LEU A 79 3.07 -1.61 6.88
CA LEU A 79 4.42 -1.17 6.51
C LEU A 79 5.47 -2.11 7.13
N LYS A 80 5.34 -2.41 8.44
CA LYS A 80 6.26 -3.30 9.17
C LYS A 80 6.25 -4.71 8.59
N ILE A 81 5.09 -5.27 8.26
CA ILE A 81 4.97 -6.62 7.68
C ILE A 81 5.60 -6.67 6.28
N ILE A 82 5.21 -5.73 5.40
CA ILE A 82 5.69 -5.69 4.01
C ILE A 82 7.20 -5.45 3.95
N ALA A 83 7.72 -4.52 4.75
CA ALA A 83 9.15 -4.25 4.79
C ALA A 83 9.97 -5.48 5.24
N LYS A 84 9.49 -6.22 6.24
CA LYS A 84 10.12 -7.49 6.67
C LYS A 84 10.09 -8.53 5.55
N GLY A 85 8.94 -8.73 4.89
CA GLY A 85 8.84 -9.67 3.77
C GLY A 85 9.77 -9.32 2.59
N ILE A 86 9.93 -8.02 2.31
CA ILE A 86 10.91 -7.53 1.32
C ILE A 86 12.35 -7.87 1.74
N LEU A 87 12.71 -7.61 3.00
CA LEU A 87 14.07 -7.83 3.54
C LEU A 87 14.42 -9.32 3.65
N GLU A 88 13.45 -10.17 3.98
CA GLU A 88 13.58 -11.63 4.02
C GLU A 88 13.61 -12.26 2.62
N GLY A 89 13.30 -11.48 1.58
CA GLY A 89 13.36 -11.93 0.19
C GLY A 89 12.27 -12.92 -0.19
N ILE A 90 11.08 -12.80 0.43
CA ILE A 90 9.87 -13.54 0.05
C ILE A 90 9.65 -13.40 -1.45
N GLU A 91 9.37 -14.51 -2.12
CA GLU A 91 9.35 -14.61 -3.59
C GLU A 91 8.46 -13.55 -4.25
N ALA A 92 7.24 -13.37 -3.73
CA ALA A 92 6.28 -12.38 -4.22
C ALA A 92 6.71 -10.92 -4.02
N CYS A 93 7.66 -10.66 -3.11
CA CYS A 93 8.16 -9.33 -2.77
C CYS A 93 9.52 -9.01 -3.41
N ARG A 94 10.08 -9.92 -4.22
CA ARG A 94 11.35 -9.69 -4.94
C ARG A 94 11.19 -8.61 -6.00
N ASN A 95 12.30 -8.12 -6.55
CA ASN A 95 12.27 -7.18 -7.67
C ASN A 95 11.79 -7.91 -8.94
N LEU A 96 10.48 -7.83 -9.19
CA LEU A 96 9.81 -8.39 -10.36
C LEU A 96 9.75 -7.34 -11.48
N ASP A 97 9.89 -7.79 -12.74
CA ASP A 97 9.74 -6.93 -13.91
C ASP A 97 8.27 -6.84 -14.35
N ILE A 98 7.44 -6.27 -13.47
CA ILE A 98 5.99 -6.08 -13.65
C ILE A 98 5.58 -4.69 -13.12
N PRO A 99 4.35 -4.22 -13.40
CA PRO A 99 3.84 -2.97 -12.81
C PRO A 99 3.95 -2.97 -11.29
N GLU A 100 4.30 -1.81 -10.73
CA GLU A 100 4.60 -1.63 -9.31
C GLU A 100 3.42 -1.96 -8.41
N ASP A 101 2.24 -1.50 -8.80
CA ASP A 101 1.01 -1.65 -8.06
C ASP A 101 0.58 -3.12 -8.01
N TYR A 102 0.72 -3.81 -9.14
CA TYR A 102 0.50 -5.24 -9.24
C TYR A 102 1.52 -6.03 -8.40
N ALA A 103 2.81 -5.67 -8.43
CA ALA A 103 3.83 -6.29 -7.58
C ALA A 103 3.54 -6.08 -6.08
N PHE A 104 3.13 -4.88 -5.70
CA PHE A 104 2.75 -4.56 -4.33
C PHE A 104 1.58 -5.41 -3.87
N GLY A 105 0.52 -5.54 -4.70
CA GLY A 105 -0.62 -6.41 -4.43
C GLY A 105 -0.24 -7.88 -4.23
N LEU A 106 0.64 -8.42 -5.07
CA LEU A 106 1.16 -9.80 -4.92
C LEU A 106 1.95 -9.99 -3.63
N CYS A 107 2.83 -9.04 -3.29
CA CYS A 107 3.60 -9.09 -2.05
C CYS A 107 2.70 -9.01 -0.82
N ALA A 108 1.72 -8.09 -0.82
CA ALA A 108 0.76 -7.94 0.27
C ALA A 108 -0.11 -9.18 0.46
N ASP A 109 -0.63 -9.77 -0.63
CA ASP A 109 -1.43 -11.00 -0.60
C ASP A 109 -0.62 -12.18 -0.02
N ALA A 110 0.63 -12.36 -0.47
CA ALA A 110 1.52 -13.40 0.06
C ALA A 110 1.84 -13.24 1.55
N LEU A 111 1.76 -12.02 2.09
CA LEU A 111 1.98 -11.70 3.49
C LEU A 111 0.68 -11.60 4.31
N GLY A 112 -0.48 -11.86 3.69
CA GLY A 112 -1.79 -11.78 4.35
C GLY A 112 -2.20 -10.36 4.74
N VAL A 113 -1.68 -9.33 4.07
CA VAL A 113 -2.07 -7.93 4.28
C VAL A 113 -3.25 -7.60 3.36
N PRO A 114 -4.46 -7.34 3.90
CA PRO A 114 -5.65 -7.07 3.11
C PRO A 114 -5.60 -5.70 2.43
N ILE A 115 -6.25 -5.62 1.26
CA ILE A 115 -6.61 -4.37 0.61
C ILE A 115 -8.00 -3.91 1.07
N ILE A 116 -8.14 -2.62 1.35
CA ILE A 116 -9.42 -1.97 1.63
C ILE A 116 -9.74 -1.01 0.48
N ASP A 117 -10.95 -1.09 -0.06
CA ASP A 117 -11.42 -0.14 -1.07
C ASP A 117 -11.62 1.25 -0.45
N SER A 118 -11.18 2.30 -1.15
CA SER A 118 -11.30 3.71 -0.74
C SER A 118 -12.53 4.42 -1.32
N LEU A 119 -13.31 3.74 -2.16
CA LEU A 119 -14.48 4.34 -2.82
C LEU A 119 -15.55 4.75 -1.79
N ASP A 120 -16.17 5.90 -2.03
CA ASP A 120 -17.34 6.36 -1.28
C ASP A 120 -18.58 5.50 -1.55
N GLU A 121 -19.70 5.85 -0.90
CA GLU A 121 -20.99 5.16 -1.06
C GLU A 121 -21.58 5.25 -2.47
N HIS A 122 -21.03 6.11 -3.33
CA HIS A 122 -21.42 6.29 -4.72
C HIS A 122 -20.43 5.63 -5.70
N GLY A 123 -19.32 5.08 -5.20
CA GLY A 123 -18.29 4.41 -6.01
C GLY A 123 -17.22 5.35 -6.56
N PHE A 124 -17.04 6.54 -5.99
CA PHE A 124 -16.04 7.53 -6.42
C PHE A 124 -14.91 7.69 -5.40
N GLU A 125 -13.78 8.18 -5.89
CA GLU A 125 -12.62 8.66 -5.10
C GLU A 125 -12.59 10.19 -5.08
#